data_AF-A0A8S1WP54-F1
#
_entry.id   AF-A0A8S1WP54-F1
#
_cell.length_a   1.000
_cell.length_b   1.000
_cell.length_c   1.000
_cell.angle_alpha   90.00
_cell.angle_beta   90.00
_cell.angle_gamma   90.00
#
_symmetry.space_group_name_H-M   'P 1'
#
loop_
_entity.id
_entity.type
_entity.pdbx_description
1 polymer ?
#
loop_
_entity_poly.entity_id
_entity_poly.type
_entity_poly.pdbx_seq_one_letter_code
_entity_poly.pdbx_strand_id
1 'polypeptide(L)'
;MGVRVTYRRRTSYNTRSNKIRKVKTPGGNVVVQYPNKKTTASTCADSNLNVVLNGLKRIRPTKLKQLARRQRTVSRPYGGVLSAGALKNRIIRAFLVEEVKIVKQIKK
;
A
#
# COMPACT_ATOMS: atom_id res chain seq x y z
N MET A 1 -17.22 -28.00 -24.90
CA MET A 1 -15.80 -27.55 -24.96
C MET A 1 -15.75 -26.03 -24.85
N GLY A 2 -14.92 -25.46 -23.98
CA GLY A 2 -14.79 -24.00 -23.84
C GLY A 2 -13.94 -23.37 -24.94
N VAL A 3 -14.19 -22.10 -25.26
CA VAL A 3 -13.41 -21.35 -26.27
C VAL A 3 -11.95 -21.23 -25.82
N ARG A 4 -11.02 -21.69 -26.68
CA ARG A 4 -9.57 -21.59 -26.46
C ARG A 4 -9.10 -20.16 -26.71
N VAL A 5 -7.99 -19.78 -26.08
CA VAL A 5 -7.42 -18.43 -26.20
C VAL A 5 -5.91 -18.50 -26.39
N THR A 6 -5.35 -17.48 -27.04
CA THR A 6 -3.91 -17.34 -27.26
C THR A 6 -3.36 -16.13 -26.51
N TYR A 7 -2.11 -16.22 -26.06
CA TYR A 7 -1.40 -15.03 -25.55
C TYR A 7 -1.20 -14.03 -26.70
N ARG A 8 -1.36 -12.74 -26.42
CA ARG A 8 -1.19 -11.65 -27.39
C ARG A 8 0.16 -10.92 -27.25
N ARG A 9 0.90 -11.15 -26.17
CA ARG A 9 2.27 -10.67 -25.96
C ARG A 9 3.28 -11.69 -26.47
N ARG A 10 4.49 -11.24 -26.77
CA ARG A 10 5.63 -12.09 -27.20
C ARG A 10 6.04 -13.16 -26.16
N THR A 11 5.58 -13.04 -24.91
CA THR A 11 5.89 -13.98 -23.83
C THR A 11 4.86 -15.12 -23.77
N SER A 12 5.30 -16.36 -24.02
CA SER A 12 4.47 -17.57 -23.94
C SER A 12 4.35 -18.17 -22.52
N TYR A 13 5.24 -17.79 -21.61
CA TYR A 13 5.34 -18.38 -20.27
C TYR A 13 4.34 -17.80 -19.25
N ASN A 14 3.91 -18.64 -18.29
CA ASN A 14 2.98 -18.28 -17.22
C ASN A 14 3.68 -17.62 -16.02
N THR A 15 4.17 -16.40 -16.20
CA THR A 15 4.84 -15.62 -15.15
C THR A 15 3.89 -14.68 -14.40
N ARG A 16 4.33 -14.14 -13.24
CA ARG A 16 3.53 -13.17 -12.45
C ARG A 16 3.15 -11.91 -13.25
N SER A 17 3.96 -11.49 -14.22
CA SER A 17 3.70 -10.35 -15.12
C SER A 17 2.80 -10.69 -16.31
N ASN A 18 2.73 -11.96 -16.70
CA ASN A 18 2.00 -12.43 -17.87
C ASN A 18 0.71 -13.19 -17.52
N LYS A 19 0.16 -12.94 -16.32
CA LYS A 19 -1.17 -13.46 -15.95
C LYS A 19 -2.22 -12.88 -16.89
N ILE A 20 -3.23 -13.67 -17.19
CA ILE A 20 -4.29 -13.36 -18.15
C ILE A 20 -5.66 -13.37 -17.50
N ARG A 21 -6.56 -12.52 -18.01
CA ARG A 21 -7.99 -12.54 -17.75
C ARG A 21 -8.71 -12.80 -19.07
N LYS A 22 -9.50 -13.88 -19.13
CA LYS A 22 -10.36 -14.17 -20.29
C LYS A 22 -11.61 -13.29 -20.19
N VAL A 23 -11.89 -12.52 -21.23
CA VAL A 23 -13.02 -11.57 -21.27
C VAL A 23 -13.80 -11.79 -22.55
N LYS A 24 -15.13 -11.89 -22.46
CA LYS A 24 -16.02 -11.86 -23.62
C LYS A 24 -16.12 -10.43 -24.12
N THR A 25 -15.78 -10.20 -25.38
CA THR A 25 -15.93 -8.90 -26.03
C THR A 25 -17.37 -8.74 -26.55
N PRO A 26 -17.82 -7.50 -26.82
CA PRO A 26 -19.15 -7.26 -27.40
C PRO A 26 -19.41 -8.03 -28.71
N GLY A 27 -18.36 -8.26 -29.52
CA GLY A 27 -18.44 -9.08 -30.73
C GLY A 27 -18.48 -10.59 -30.49
N GLY A 28 -18.80 -11.06 -29.28
CA GLY A 28 -18.97 -12.48 -28.95
C GLY A 28 -17.68 -13.28 -28.75
N ASN A 29 -16.52 -12.73 -29.13
CA ASN A 29 -15.22 -13.41 -29.03
C ASN A 29 -14.67 -13.43 -27.59
N VAL A 30 -14.02 -14.53 -27.19
CA VAL A 30 -13.30 -14.63 -25.91
C VAL A 30 -11.84 -14.22 -26.13
N VAL A 31 -11.45 -13.08 -25.57
CA VAL A 31 -10.11 -12.50 -25.77
C VAL A 31 -9.34 -12.42 -24.45
N VAL A 32 -8.01 -12.51 -24.54
CA VAL A 32 -7.09 -12.28 -23.41
C VAL A 32 -6.89 -10.79 -23.14
N GLN A 33 -7.11 -10.39 -21.89
CA GLN A 33 -6.68 -9.12 -21.34
C GLN A 33 -5.61 -9.33 -20.27
N TYR A 34 -4.64 -8.41 -20.18
CA TYR A 34 -3.53 -8.49 -19.23
C TYR A 34 -3.78 -7.61 -18.01
N PRO A 35 -4.12 -8.17 -16.84
CA PRO A 35 -4.13 -7.41 -15.60
C PRO A 35 -2.73 -6.95 -15.21
N ASN A 36 -2.66 -5.77 -14.59
CA ASN A 36 -1.45 -5.32 -13.92
C ASN A 36 -1.23 -6.14 -12.63
N LYS A 37 0.04 -6.45 -12.28
CA LYS A 37 0.36 -7.05 -10.98
C LYS A 37 -0.25 -6.23 -9.83
N LYS A 38 -0.76 -6.93 -8.83
CA LYS A 38 -1.25 -6.35 -7.57
C LYS A 38 -0.05 -5.79 -6.79
N THR A 39 -0.19 -4.58 -6.24
CA THR A 39 0.83 -3.97 -5.35
C THR A 39 0.59 -4.45 -3.92
N THR A 40 1.55 -4.41 -3.00
CA THR A 40 1.30 -4.62 -1.56
C THR A 40 0.64 -3.39 -0.93
N ALA A 41 0.01 -3.55 0.23
CA ALA A 41 -0.54 -2.41 0.97
C ALA A 41 0.60 -1.66 1.70
N SER A 42 0.43 -0.36 1.93
CA SER A 42 1.39 0.42 2.71
C SER A 42 1.35 -0.01 4.17
N THR A 43 2.51 -0.36 4.72
CA THR A 43 2.67 -0.77 6.11
C THR A 43 3.22 0.36 6.96
N CYS A 44 2.98 0.28 8.27
CA CYS A 44 3.60 1.16 9.24
C CYS A 44 5.13 1.00 9.21
N ALA A 45 5.86 2.10 9.32
CA ALA A 45 7.32 2.12 9.30
C ALA A 45 7.98 1.68 10.63
N ASP A 46 7.23 1.67 11.74
CA ASP A 46 7.76 1.18 13.02
C ASP A 46 8.03 -0.34 12.92
N SER A 47 9.28 -0.72 13.17
CA SER A 47 9.84 -2.06 12.95
C SER A 47 9.06 -3.20 13.60
N ASN A 48 8.37 -2.89 14.70
CA ASN A 48 7.72 -3.88 15.55
C ASN A 48 6.23 -4.06 15.19
N LEU A 49 5.71 -3.26 14.26
CA LEU A 49 4.29 -3.23 13.93
C LEU A 49 4.11 -3.37 12.41
N ASN A 50 3.91 -4.61 11.94
CA ASN A 50 3.49 -4.91 10.56
C ASN A 50 1.99 -4.57 10.32
N VAL A 51 1.58 -3.38 10.73
CA VAL A 51 0.20 -2.90 10.63
C VAL A 51 -0.01 -2.24 9.28
N VAL A 52 -1.05 -2.66 8.56
CA VAL A 52 -1.46 -2.02 7.30
C VAL A 52 -2.10 -0.66 7.60
N LEU A 53 -1.70 0.36 6.85
CA LEU A 53 -2.19 1.72 7.02
C LEU A 53 -3.55 1.91 6.36
N ASN A 54 -4.53 2.35 7.16
CA ASN A 54 -5.88 2.66 6.69
C ASN A 54 -5.91 4.01 5.95
N GLY A 55 -6.85 4.15 5.01
CA GLY A 55 -7.08 5.39 4.26
C GLY A 55 -6.13 5.62 3.07
N LEU A 56 -5.17 4.71 2.83
CA LEU A 56 -4.28 4.77 1.66
C LEU A 56 -4.74 3.80 0.56
N LYS A 57 -4.74 4.27 -0.69
CA LYS A 57 -5.09 3.41 -1.84
C LYS A 57 -3.94 2.45 -2.19
N ARG A 58 -4.27 1.17 -2.36
CA ARG A 58 -3.34 0.11 -2.80
C ARG A 58 -3.15 0.13 -4.32
N ILE A 59 -2.24 0.95 -4.80
CA ILE A 59 -2.05 1.24 -6.24
C ILE A 59 -0.58 1.14 -6.64
N ARG A 60 -0.31 0.85 -7.93
CA ARG A 60 1.04 0.80 -8.49
C ARG A 60 1.78 2.14 -8.35
N PRO A 61 3.11 2.15 -8.15
CA PRO A 61 3.87 3.39 -7.99
C PRO A 61 3.66 4.42 -9.11
N THR A 62 3.54 3.98 -10.37
CA THR A 62 3.28 4.85 -11.51
C THR A 62 1.94 5.56 -11.42
N LYS A 63 0.87 4.82 -11.06
CA LYS A 63 -0.47 5.38 -10.85
C LYS A 63 -0.57 6.17 -9.54
N LEU A 64 0.19 5.79 -8.51
CA LEU A 64 0.23 6.49 -7.22
C LEU A 64 0.66 7.95 -7.42
N LYS A 65 1.65 8.22 -8.28
CA LYS A 65 2.11 9.57 -8.63
C LYS A 65 1.00 10.45 -9.24
N GLN A 66 0.04 9.85 -9.94
CA GLN A 66 -1.06 10.54 -10.62
C GLN A 66 -2.24 10.87 -9.70
N LEU A 67 -2.30 10.33 -8.48
CA LEU A 67 -3.44 10.54 -7.58
C LEU A 67 -3.40 11.91 -6.88
N ALA A 68 -4.58 12.44 -6.57
CA ALA A 68 -4.72 13.59 -5.71
C ALA A 68 -4.07 13.35 -4.32
N ARG A 69 -3.58 14.43 -3.69
CA ARG A 69 -2.88 14.35 -2.39
C ARG A 69 -3.72 13.65 -1.32
N ARG A 70 -5.01 13.97 -1.22
CA ARG A 70 -5.95 13.36 -0.26
C ARG A 70 -5.98 11.82 -0.32
N GLN A 71 -5.72 11.22 -1.48
CA GLN A 71 -5.74 9.77 -1.65
C GLN A 71 -4.40 9.09 -1.32
N ARG A 72 -3.34 9.89 -1.13
CA ARG A 72 -1.98 9.46 -0.80
C ARG A 72 -1.60 9.69 0.66
N THR A 73 -2.37 10.49 1.40
CA THR A 73 -2.02 10.94 2.76
C THR A 73 -3.19 10.79 3.71
N VAL A 74 -2.90 10.73 5.01
CA VAL A 74 -3.89 10.77 6.09
C VAL A 74 -3.73 12.09 6.86
N SER A 75 -4.83 12.72 7.26
CA SER A 75 -4.84 14.01 7.95
C SER A 75 -4.49 13.89 9.45
N ARG A 76 -3.24 13.54 9.75
CA ARG A 76 -2.68 13.53 11.11
C ARG A 76 -1.14 13.60 11.06
N PRO A 77 -0.46 13.87 12.18
CA PRO A 77 0.99 13.76 12.26
C PRO A 77 1.48 12.36 11.83
N TYR A 78 2.55 12.31 11.05
CA TYR A 78 3.08 11.08 10.44
C TYR A 78 2.02 10.27 9.65
N GLY A 79 1.03 10.96 9.08
CA GLY A 79 -0.04 10.36 8.28
C GLY A 79 0.52 9.63 7.06
N GLY A 80 0.12 8.37 6.90
CA GLY A 80 0.61 7.52 5.82
C GLY A 80 2.00 6.90 6.04
N VAL A 81 2.61 7.12 7.21
CA VAL A 81 3.90 6.51 7.59
C VAL A 81 3.76 5.65 8.84
N LEU A 82 3.17 6.19 9.91
CA LEU A 82 2.95 5.47 11.16
C LEU A 82 1.50 5.05 11.31
N SER A 83 1.19 4.01 12.08
CA SER A 83 -0.18 3.70 12.49
C SER A 83 -0.64 4.64 13.62
N ALA A 84 -1.95 4.66 13.91
CA ALA A 84 -2.48 5.50 15.00
C ALA A 84 -1.95 5.07 16.37
N GLY A 85 -1.85 3.76 16.63
CA GLY A 85 -1.30 3.24 17.88
C GLY A 85 0.17 3.58 18.05
N ALA A 86 0.97 3.45 16.98
CA ALA A 86 2.38 3.76 17.04
C ALA A 86 2.63 5.27 17.23
N LEU A 87 1.81 6.11 16.58
CA LEU A 87 1.83 7.56 16.80
C LEU A 87 1.49 7.92 18.25
N LYS A 88 0.46 7.30 18.84
CA LYS A 88 0.07 7.53 20.24
C LYS A 88 1.22 7.20 21.19
N ASN A 89 1.84 6.03 21.03
CA ASN A 89 2.96 5.62 21.85
C ASN A 89 4.17 6.55 21.71
N ARG A 90 4.43 7.04 20.48
CA ARG A 90 5.50 8.01 20.23
C ARG A 90 5.27 9.34 20.94
N ILE A 91 4.05 9.86 20.90
CA ILE A 91 3.68 11.11 21.59
C ILE A 91 3.83 10.95 23.10
N ILE A 92 3.24 9.90 23.68
CA ILE A 92 3.29 9.65 25.13
C ILE A 92 4.74 9.44 25.58
N ARG A 93 5.52 8.64 24.85
CA ARG A 93 6.92 8.40 25.19
C ARG A 93 7.76 9.67 25.13
N ALA A 94 7.59 10.49 24.09
CA ALA A 94 8.32 11.75 23.97
C ALA A 94 8.02 12.68 25.15
N PHE A 95 6.75 12.81 25.52
CA PHE A 95 6.33 13.61 26.67
C PHE A 95 6.94 13.08 27.98
N LEU A 96 6.72 11.81 28.32
CA LEU A 96 7.20 11.24 29.58
C LEU A 96 8.72 11.27 29.73
N VAL A 97 9.45 11.04 28.64
CA VAL A 97 10.92 11.11 28.65
C VAL A 97 11.39 12.54 28.97
N GLU A 98 10.72 13.55 28.42
CA GLU A 98 11.08 14.94 28.66
C GLU A 98 10.75 15.38 30.09
N GLU A 99 9.57 15.02 30.61
CA GLU A 99 9.20 15.26 32.01
C GLU A 99 10.21 14.64 32.99
N VAL A 100 10.63 13.40 32.74
CA VAL A 100 11.63 12.73 33.59
C VAL A 100 12.99 13.43 33.53
N LYS A 101 13.38 14.01 32.39
CA LYS A 101 14.62 14.80 32.29
C LYS A 101 14.55 16.07 33.14
N ILE A 102 13.43 16.79 33.07
CA ILE A 102 13.21 18.02 33.85
C ILE A 102 13.27 17.70 35.35
N VAL A 103 12.56 16.67 35.79
CA VAL A 103 12.57 16.24 37.21
C VAL A 103 13.97 15.87 37.69
N LYS A 104 14.76 15.17 36.84
CA LYS A 104 16.16 14.83 37.17
C LYS A 104 17.05 16.05 37.26
N GLN A 105 16.80 17.09 36.46
CA GLN A 105 17.55 18.34 36.51
C GLN A 105 17.23 19.16 37.77
N ILE A 106 15.97 19.15 38.23
CA ILE A 106 15.53 19.84 39.45
C ILE A 106 16.02 19.12 40.72
N LYS A 107 16.06 17.78 40.70
CA LYS A 107 16.52 16.96 41.84
C LYS A 107 18.05 16.93 42.01
N LYS A 108 18.79 17.50 41.04
CA LYS A 108 20.25 17.57 41.07
C LYS A 108 20.67 18.85 41.78
#